data_AF-A0A812X123-F1
#
_entry.id   AF-A0A812X123-F1
#
_cell.length_a   1.000
_cell.length_b   1.000
_cell.length_c   1.000
_cell.angle_alpha   90.00
_cell.angle_beta   90.00
_cell.angle_gamma   90.00
#
_symmetry.space_group_name_H-M   'P 1'
#
loop_
_entity.id
_entity.type
_entity.pdbx_description
1 polymer ?
#
loop_
_entity_poly.entity_id
_entity_poly.type
_entity_poly.pdbx_seq_one_letter_code
_entity_poly.pdbx_strand_id
1 'polypeptide(L)'
;MLEPLDKLDYNISEAQYADFQVNDPFAKAFNAQADVIHQHIKAVLNSSSAEEIMQQMAEQTCRRIEKAALSKHFSLFGALQFESDVRAICSFFTSVSEQALRHKFARLFEMSSLLNLESLDELRELCSELRTWRLTPDEMQKLLQSRSDFEATEDQINYLLPK
;
A
#
# COMPACT_ATOMS: atom_id res chain seq x y z
N MET A 1 1.87 -13.21 -10.39
CA MET A 1 0.95 -12.11 -10.00
C MET A 1 1.67 -10.89 -9.44
N LEU A 2 2.55 -11.02 -8.44
CA LEU A 2 3.19 -9.86 -7.78
C LEU A 2 4.55 -9.45 -8.39
N GLU A 3 5.08 -10.18 -9.37
CA GLU A 3 6.35 -9.82 -10.05
C GLU A 3 6.37 -8.41 -10.66
N PRO A 4 5.27 -7.87 -11.23
CA PRO A 4 5.27 -6.49 -11.72
C PRO A 4 5.58 -5.46 -10.63
N LEU A 5 5.13 -5.70 -9.39
CA LEU A 5 5.41 -4.82 -8.25
C LEU A 5 6.91 -4.71 -7.95
N ASP A 6 7.65 -5.81 -8.09
CA ASP A 6 9.10 -5.80 -7.86
C ASP A 6 9.84 -4.94 -8.90
N LYS A 7 9.29 -4.79 -10.11
CA LYS A 7 9.87 -4.00 -11.21
C LYS A 7 9.34 -2.57 -11.32
N LEU A 8 8.18 -2.30 -10.73
CA LEU A 8 7.52 -0.99 -10.80
C LEU A 8 8.38 0.07 -10.11
N ASP A 9 8.56 1.19 -10.80
CA ASP A 9 9.19 2.38 -10.25
C ASP A 9 8.11 3.32 -9.74
N TYR A 10 8.28 3.80 -8.50
CA TYR A 10 7.42 4.80 -7.89
C TYR A 10 8.11 6.17 -7.82
N ASN A 11 9.33 6.31 -8.31
CA ASN A 11 9.91 7.64 -8.53
C ASN A 11 9.54 8.15 -9.93
N ILE A 12 8.28 8.57 -10.07
CA ILE A 12 7.68 8.91 -11.37
C ILE A 12 7.35 10.40 -11.48
N SER A 13 7.36 10.89 -12.71
CA SER A 13 6.87 12.23 -13.07
C SER A 13 5.35 12.27 -13.21
N GLU A 14 4.78 13.49 -13.23
CA GLU A 14 3.37 13.72 -13.49
C GLU A 14 2.90 13.09 -14.82
N ALA A 15 3.70 13.19 -15.88
CA ALA A 15 3.38 12.62 -17.19
C ALA A 15 3.29 11.07 -17.15
N GLN A 16 4.20 10.42 -16.41
CA GLN A 16 4.15 8.98 -16.20
C GLN A 16 2.96 8.58 -15.32
N TYR A 17 2.64 9.36 -14.30
CA TYR A 17 1.45 9.14 -13.48
C TYR A 17 0.17 9.23 -14.31
N ALA A 18 0.06 10.23 -15.20
CA ALA A 18 -1.05 10.37 -16.13
C ALA A 18 -1.17 9.16 -17.09
N ASP A 19 -0.05 8.64 -17.60
CA ASP A 19 -0.04 7.41 -18.38
C ASP A 19 -0.54 6.21 -17.55
N PHE A 20 -0.11 6.07 -16.30
CA PHE A 20 -0.55 4.99 -15.40
C PHE A 20 -2.05 5.04 -15.09
N GLN A 21 -2.69 6.21 -15.12
CA GLN A 21 -4.16 6.29 -14.95
C GLN A 21 -4.91 5.61 -16.10
N VAL A 22 -4.33 5.65 -17.30
CA VAL A 22 -4.88 4.97 -18.49
C VAL A 22 -4.42 3.51 -18.50
N ASN A 23 -3.10 3.32 -18.44
CA ASN A 23 -2.37 2.07 -18.55
C ASN A 23 -1.86 1.64 -17.18
N ASP A 24 -2.77 1.10 -16.36
CA ASP A 24 -2.42 0.64 -15.02
C ASP A 24 -1.31 -0.43 -15.06
N PRO A 25 -0.18 -0.20 -14.37
CA PRO A 25 0.98 -1.08 -14.49
C PRO A 25 0.90 -2.32 -13.58
N PHE A 26 -0.05 -2.39 -12.66
CA PHE A 26 -0.05 -3.38 -11.60
C PHE A 26 -1.44 -3.79 -11.09
N ALA A 27 -2.18 -2.91 -10.43
CA ALA A 27 -3.36 -3.25 -9.64
C ALA A 27 -4.49 -3.90 -10.47
N LYS A 28 -4.74 -3.42 -11.70
CA LYS A 28 -5.75 -4.00 -12.60
C LYS A 28 -5.39 -5.43 -12.98
N ALA A 29 -4.15 -5.67 -13.39
CA ALA A 29 -3.68 -6.99 -13.79
C ALA A 29 -3.62 -7.96 -12.59
N PHE A 30 -3.24 -7.47 -11.41
CA PHE A 30 -3.29 -8.21 -10.16
C PHE A 30 -4.73 -8.63 -9.84
N ASN A 31 -5.68 -7.69 -9.81
CA ASN A 31 -7.07 -7.96 -9.48
C ASN A 31 -7.71 -8.96 -10.45
N ALA A 32 -7.43 -8.85 -11.76
CA ALA A 32 -7.93 -9.81 -12.75
C ALA A 32 -7.40 -11.24 -12.51
N GLN A 33 -6.11 -11.38 -12.19
CA GLN A 33 -5.52 -12.69 -11.86
C GLN A 33 -6.06 -13.23 -10.54
N ALA A 34 -6.23 -12.36 -9.54
CA ALA A 34 -6.78 -12.74 -8.24
C ALA A 34 -8.24 -13.19 -8.35
N ASP A 35 -9.03 -12.57 -9.23
CA ASP A 35 -10.42 -12.98 -9.50
C ASP A 35 -10.49 -14.37 -10.13
N VAL A 36 -9.62 -14.68 -11.09
CA VAL A 36 -9.54 -16.04 -11.68
C VAL A 36 -9.24 -17.09 -10.61
N ILE A 37 -8.30 -16.81 -9.70
CA ILE A 37 -7.99 -17.70 -8.58
C ILE A 37 -9.20 -17.83 -7.64
N HIS A 38 -9.84 -16.72 -7.30
CA HIS A 38 -11.03 -16.71 -6.45
C HIS A 38 -12.17 -17.57 -7.03
N GLN A 39 -12.49 -17.39 -8.31
CA GLN A 39 -13.50 -18.17 -9.01
C GLN A 39 -13.17 -19.67 -9.02
N HIS A 40 -11.90 -20.03 -9.23
CA HIS A 40 -11.47 -21.43 -9.19
C HIS A 40 -11.61 -22.03 -7.79
N ILE A 41 -11.17 -21.32 -6.76
CA ILE A 41 -11.29 -21.76 -5.35
C ILE A 41 -12.76 -21.98 -4.99
N LYS A 42 -13.66 -21.07 -5.36
CA LYS A 42 -15.10 -21.22 -5.11
C LYS A 42 -15.73 -22.39 -5.85
N ALA A 43 -15.19 -22.78 -6.99
CA ALA A 43 -15.70 -23.91 -7.76
C ALA A 43 -15.32 -25.28 -7.16
N VAL A 44 -14.19 -25.36 -6.44
CA VAL A 44 -13.63 -26.63 -5.97
C VAL A 44 -13.72 -26.84 -4.46
N LEU A 45 -13.92 -25.77 -3.68
CA LEU A 45 -13.99 -25.83 -2.22
C LEU A 45 -15.38 -25.43 -1.69
N ASN A 46 -15.66 -25.82 -0.45
CA ASN A 46 -16.79 -25.27 0.28
C ASN A 46 -16.54 -23.79 0.65
N SER A 47 -17.61 -23.05 0.96
CA SER A 47 -17.54 -21.62 1.24
C SER A 47 -16.59 -21.26 2.38
N SER A 48 -16.57 -22.03 3.46
CA SER A 48 -15.71 -21.75 4.63
C SER A 48 -14.22 -21.89 4.29
N SER A 49 -13.83 -22.94 3.58
CA SER A 49 -12.44 -23.14 3.16
C SER A 49 -12.03 -22.13 2.08
N ALA A 50 -12.93 -21.79 1.16
CA ALA A 50 -12.69 -20.75 0.16
C ALA A 50 -12.43 -19.38 0.81
N GLU A 51 -13.27 -19.00 1.79
CA GLU A 51 -13.15 -17.76 2.54
C GLU A 51 -11.83 -17.67 3.32
N GLU A 52 -11.44 -18.75 4.02
CA GLU A 52 -10.17 -18.80 4.75
C GLU A 52 -8.97 -18.59 3.80
N ILE A 53 -8.97 -19.23 2.62
CA ILE A 53 -7.90 -19.05 1.65
C ILE A 53 -7.86 -17.61 1.12
N MET A 54 -9.02 -16.99 0.86
CA MET A 54 -9.07 -15.58 0.44
C MET A 54 -8.52 -14.63 1.50
N GLN A 55 -8.78 -14.90 2.78
CA GLN A 55 -8.20 -14.14 3.89
C GLN A 55 -6.69 -14.26 3.96
N GLN A 56 -6.17 -15.49 3.82
CA GLN A 56 -4.73 -15.72 3.80
C GLN A 56 -4.09 -15.06 2.58
N MET A 57 -4.74 -15.11 1.41
CA MET A 57 -4.26 -14.47 0.19
C MET A 57 -4.20 -12.94 0.34
N ALA A 58 -5.22 -12.32 0.95
CA ALA A 58 -5.23 -10.89 1.25
C ALA A 58 -4.05 -10.52 2.17
N GLU A 59 -3.84 -11.29 3.23
CA GLU A 59 -2.76 -11.05 4.20
C GLU A 59 -1.36 -11.20 3.58
N GLN A 60 -1.13 -12.24 2.77
CA GLN A 60 0.15 -12.41 2.08
C GLN A 60 0.37 -11.31 1.03
N THR A 61 -0.70 -10.86 0.36
CA THR A 61 -0.63 -9.73 -0.57
C THR A 61 -0.20 -8.47 0.16
N CYS A 62 -0.84 -8.13 1.29
CA CYS A 62 -0.45 -6.98 2.11
C CYS A 62 1.02 -7.04 2.51
N ARG A 63 1.46 -8.15 3.11
CA ARG A 63 2.85 -8.33 3.55
C ARG A 63 3.86 -8.14 2.42
N ARG A 64 3.53 -8.61 1.21
CA ARG A 64 4.44 -8.48 0.06
C ARG A 64 4.50 -7.05 -0.46
N ILE A 65 3.38 -6.33 -0.44
CA ILE A 65 3.31 -4.91 -0.81
C ILE A 65 4.05 -4.06 0.24
N GLU A 66 3.86 -4.32 1.53
CA GLU A 66 4.59 -3.64 2.62
C GLU A 66 6.10 -3.79 2.42
N LYS A 67 6.57 -5.03 2.20
CA LYS A 67 7.99 -5.30 1.96
C LYS A 67 8.53 -4.58 0.72
N ALA A 68 7.74 -4.55 -0.36
CA ALA A 68 8.13 -3.85 -1.58
C ALA A 68 8.24 -2.34 -1.33
N ALA A 69 7.23 -1.72 -0.74
CA ALA A 69 7.22 -0.29 -0.45
C ALA A 69 8.40 0.13 0.42
N LEU A 70 8.77 -0.64 1.45
CA LEU A 70 9.95 -0.38 2.29
C LEU A 70 11.30 -0.50 1.56
N SER A 71 11.32 -0.91 0.29
CA SER A 71 12.53 -1.05 -0.53
C SER A 71 12.56 -0.12 -1.75
N LYS A 72 11.49 0.64 -1.99
CA LYS A 72 11.32 1.48 -3.16
C LYS A 72 11.61 2.94 -2.82
N HIS A 73 11.86 3.74 -3.85
CA HIS A 73 11.90 5.20 -3.73
C HIS A 73 10.63 5.77 -4.37
N PHE A 74 10.17 6.89 -3.83
CA PHE A 74 8.91 7.50 -4.21
C PHE A 74 9.12 8.97 -4.61
N SER A 75 8.33 9.42 -5.57
CA SER A 75 7.94 10.82 -5.71
C SER A 75 6.52 11.01 -5.14
N LEU A 76 6.03 12.24 -5.00
CA LEU A 76 4.62 12.49 -4.64
C LEU A 76 3.65 11.77 -5.58
N PHE A 77 3.90 11.82 -6.89
CA PHE A 77 3.08 11.13 -7.89
C PHE A 77 3.14 9.61 -7.75
N GLY A 78 4.30 9.07 -7.37
CA GLY A 78 4.42 7.66 -7.01
C GLY A 78 3.65 7.27 -5.76
N ALA A 79 3.65 8.13 -4.75
CA ALA A 79 2.86 7.93 -3.53
C ALA A 79 1.36 7.94 -3.82
N LEU A 80 0.90 8.82 -4.71
CA LEU A 80 -0.48 8.84 -5.20
C LEU A 80 -0.83 7.55 -5.96
N GLN A 81 0.08 7.07 -6.84
CA GLN A 81 -0.12 5.80 -7.54
C GLN A 81 -0.19 4.63 -6.55
N PHE A 82 0.73 4.56 -5.59
CA PHE A 82 0.75 3.52 -4.56
C PHE A 82 -0.54 3.51 -3.75
N GLU A 83 -1.03 4.69 -3.33
CA GLU A 83 -2.30 4.80 -2.61
C GLU A 83 -3.48 4.30 -3.47
N SER A 84 -3.51 4.64 -4.76
CA SER A 84 -4.51 4.15 -5.72
C SER A 84 -4.47 2.62 -5.85
N ASP A 85 -3.27 2.04 -6.01
CA ASP A 85 -3.05 0.58 -6.08
C ASP A 85 -3.56 -0.11 -4.82
N VAL A 86 -3.20 0.40 -3.63
CA VAL A 86 -3.63 -0.15 -2.32
C VAL A 86 -5.16 -0.11 -2.20
N ARG A 87 -5.80 1.00 -2.59
CA ARG A 87 -7.27 1.11 -2.58
C ARG A 87 -7.92 0.12 -3.55
N ALA A 88 -7.40 -0.02 -4.77
CA ALA A 88 -7.94 -0.92 -5.77
C ALA A 88 -7.85 -2.39 -5.33
N ILE A 89 -6.72 -2.79 -4.73
CA ILE A 89 -6.51 -4.15 -4.23
C ILE A 89 -7.39 -4.41 -3.01
N CYS A 90 -7.45 -3.48 -2.06
CA CYS A 90 -8.33 -3.57 -0.89
C CYS A 90 -9.80 -3.72 -1.32
N SER A 91 -10.24 -2.89 -2.28
CA SER A 91 -11.59 -2.95 -2.83
C SER A 91 -11.91 -4.33 -3.43
N PHE A 92 -10.99 -4.89 -4.21
CA PHE A 92 -11.15 -6.24 -4.75
C PHE A 92 -11.37 -7.27 -3.64
N PHE A 93 -10.46 -7.37 -2.67
CA PHE A 93 -10.59 -8.35 -1.59
C PHE A 93 -11.85 -8.16 -0.75
N THR A 94 -12.26 -6.92 -0.48
CA THR A 94 -13.53 -6.66 0.23
C THR A 94 -14.79 -6.94 -0.60
N SER A 95 -14.69 -6.95 -1.93
CA SER A 95 -15.84 -7.26 -2.80
C SER A 95 -16.11 -8.75 -2.96
N VAL A 96 -15.08 -9.58 -2.75
CA VAL A 96 -15.12 -11.03 -2.97
C VAL A 96 -15.20 -11.85 -1.67
N SER A 97 -15.01 -11.21 -0.52
CA SER A 97 -15.02 -11.82 0.81
C SER A 97 -16.30 -11.49 1.55
N GLU A 98 -16.83 -12.46 2.29
CA GLU A 98 -17.97 -12.25 3.19
C GLU A 98 -17.53 -11.57 4.50
N GLN A 99 -16.23 -11.64 4.83
CA GLN A 99 -15.67 -11.01 6.03
C GLN A 99 -15.14 -9.59 5.76
N ALA A 100 -15.10 -8.78 6.82
CA ALA A 100 -14.57 -7.43 6.74
C ALA A 100 -13.03 -7.43 6.68
N LEU A 101 -12.43 -7.54 5.49
CA LEU A 101 -10.97 -7.63 5.32
C LEU A 101 -10.20 -6.31 5.41
N ARG A 102 -10.89 -5.16 5.44
CA ARG A 102 -10.24 -3.83 5.43
C ARG A 102 -9.20 -3.65 6.53
N HIS A 103 -9.41 -4.26 7.71
CA HIS A 103 -8.45 -4.18 8.82
C HIS A 103 -7.07 -4.79 8.48
N LYS A 104 -6.99 -5.78 7.57
CA LYS A 104 -5.74 -6.37 7.09
C LYS A 104 -4.91 -5.39 6.24
N PHE A 105 -5.53 -4.35 5.69
CA PHE A 105 -4.89 -3.31 4.88
C PHE A 105 -4.46 -2.08 5.70
N ALA A 106 -4.72 -2.07 7.01
CA ALA A 106 -4.49 -0.88 7.84
C ALA A 106 -3.04 -0.39 7.79
N ARG A 107 -2.06 -1.30 7.82
CA ARG A 107 -0.63 -0.96 7.68
C ARG A 107 -0.33 -0.32 6.32
N LEU A 108 -0.84 -0.86 5.21
CA LEU A 108 -0.68 -0.26 3.89
C LEU A 108 -1.31 1.14 3.78
N PHE A 109 -2.46 1.36 4.42
CA PHE A 109 -3.05 2.69 4.49
C PHE A 109 -2.21 3.66 5.32
N GLU A 110 -1.66 3.22 6.45
CA GLU A 110 -0.71 4.03 7.23
C GLU A 110 0.53 4.39 6.42
N MET A 111 1.10 3.43 5.67
CA MET A 111 2.23 3.68 4.76
C MET A 111 1.86 4.67 3.66
N SER A 112 0.69 4.51 3.06
CA SER A 112 0.20 5.43 2.02
C SER A 112 0.00 6.84 2.57
N SER A 113 -0.56 6.99 3.76
CA SER A 113 -0.72 8.29 4.42
C SER A 113 0.62 8.99 4.67
N LEU A 114 1.63 8.26 5.15
CA LEU A 114 2.98 8.81 5.36
C LEU A 114 3.64 9.20 4.04
N LEU A 115 3.53 8.34 3.03
CA LEU A 115 4.11 8.58 1.72
C LEU A 115 3.45 9.73 0.98
N ASN A 116 2.22 10.15 1.30
CA ASN A 116 1.52 11.25 0.64
C ASN A 116 1.67 12.59 1.35
N LEU A 117 2.48 12.69 2.40
CA LEU A 117 2.76 13.96 3.06
C LEU A 117 3.53 14.91 2.13
N GLU A 118 3.13 16.17 2.13
CA GLU A 118 3.76 17.25 1.37
C GLU A 118 4.73 18.07 2.23
N SER A 119 4.59 18.04 3.56
CA SER A 119 5.42 18.86 4.45
C SER A 119 5.66 18.25 5.84
N LEU A 120 6.64 18.81 6.57
CA LEU A 120 6.91 18.49 7.97
C LEU A 120 5.78 18.92 8.91
N ASP A 121 5.01 19.95 8.55
CA ASP A 121 3.87 20.40 9.35
C ASP A 121 2.73 19.37 9.28
N GLU A 122 2.47 18.81 8.10
CA GLU A 122 1.52 17.70 7.96
C GLU A 122 1.98 16.46 8.74
N LEU A 123 3.28 16.15 8.73
CA LEU A 123 3.82 15.06 9.55
C LEU A 123 3.58 15.31 11.05
N ARG A 124 3.82 16.54 11.51
CA ARG A 124 3.57 16.93 12.90
C ARG A 124 2.10 16.79 13.26
N GLU A 125 1.20 17.26 12.41
CA GLU A 125 -0.25 17.15 12.61
C GLU A 125 -0.67 15.69 12.67
N LEU A 126 -0.25 14.87 11.70
CA LEU A 126 -0.57 13.45 11.63
C LEU A 126 -0.07 12.66 12.85
N CYS A 127 1.12 12.98 13.37
CA CYS A 127 1.67 12.37 14.58
C CYS A 127 1.05 12.91 15.88
N SER A 128 0.46 14.11 15.86
CA SER A 128 -0.20 14.70 17.02
C SER A 128 -1.60 14.14 17.26
N GLU A 129 -2.23 13.58 16.23
CA GLU A 129 -3.49 12.85 16.37
C GLU A 129 -3.32 11.66 17.32
N LEU A 130 -4.30 11.42 18.19
CA LEU A 130 -4.37 10.20 19.02
C LEU A 130 -4.62 8.99 18.12
N ARG A 131 -3.56 8.50 17.49
CA ARG A 131 -3.54 7.36 16.58
C ARG A 131 -2.61 6.28 17.12
N THR A 132 -3.11 5.06 17.18
CA THR A 132 -2.26 3.88 17.42
C THR A 132 -1.65 3.45 16.09
N TRP A 133 -0.37 3.75 15.91
CA TRP A 133 0.41 3.29 14.76
C TRP A 133 0.67 1.80 14.83
N ARG A 134 0.55 1.12 13.69
CA ARG A 134 0.98 -0.27 13.53
C ARG A 134 2.39 -0.35 12.96
N LEU A 135 2.86 0.71 12.31
CA LEU A 135 4.22 0.87 11.83
C LEU A 135 5.16 1.20 13.00
N THR A 136 6.38 0.67 12.97
CA THR A 136 7.43 1.08 13.91
C THR A 136 8.01 2.44 13.50
N PRO A 137 8.61 3.20 14.44
CA PRO A 137 9.28 4.46 14.11
C PRO A 137 10.34 4.29 13.00
N ASP A 138 11.11 3.21 13.04
CA ASP A 138 12.10 2.90 12.00
C ASP A 138 11.45 2.67 10.62
N GLU A 139 10.30 1.99 10.57
CA GLU A 139 9.55 1.81 9.33
C GLU A 139 9.03 3.17 8.80
N MET A 140 8.49 4.01 9.67
CA MET A 140 7.98 5.34 9.33
C MET A 140 9.10 6.24 8.79
N GLN A 141 10.24 6.27 9.51
CA GLN A 141 11.44 7.01 9.12
C GLN A 141 11.90 6.59 7.73
N LYS A 142 12.03 5.28 7.50
CA LYS A 142 12.48 4.73 6.22
C LYS A 142 11.55 5.08 5.06
N LEU A 143 10.23 5.07 5.29
CA LEU A 143 9.25 5.46 4.28
C LEU A 143 9.36 6.94 3.93
N LEU A 144 9.47 7.81 4.93
CA LEU A 144 9.62 9.25 4.70
C LEU A 144 10.94 9.58 3.98
N GLN A 145 12.04 8.93 4.36
CA GLN A 145 13.33 9.07 3.67
C GLN A 145 13.34 8.51 2.24
N SER A 146 12.41 7.62 1.91
CA SER A 146 12.30 7.09 0.54
C SER A 146 11.70 8.09 -0.46
N ARG A 147 11.08 9.18 0.03
CA ARG A 147 10.52 10.26 -0.79
C ARG A 147 11.65 11.18 -1.26
N SER A 148 11.92 11.15 -2.56
CA SER A 148 12.97 11.94 -3.21
C SER A 148 12.73 13.45 -3.18
N ASP A 149 11.47 13.85 -3.01
CA ASP A 149 10.95 15.21 -3.06
C ASP A 149 10.51 15.73 -1.69
N PHE A 150 10.72 14.97 -0.61
CA PHE A 150 10.38 15.37 0.75
C PHE A 150 11.58 16.08 1.41
N GLU A 151 11.54 17.41 1.46
CA GLU A 151 12.63 18.25 1.99
C GLU A 151 12.67 18.26 3.53
N ALA A 152 13.05 17.14 4.13
CA ALA A 152 13.21 17.01 5.58
C ALA A 152 14.50 16.27 5.94
N THR A 153 15.20 16.73 6.98
CA THR A 153 16.34 15.99 7.52
C THR A 153 15.89 14.81 8.37
N GLU A 154 16.76 13.81 8.46
CA GLU A 154 16.55 12.64 9.32
C GLU A 154 16.26 13.04 10.78
N ASP A 155 16.98 14.02 11.31
CA ASP A 155 16.77 14.53 12.68
C ASP A 155 15.40 15.18 12.86
N GLN A 156 14.92 15.93 11.86
CA GLN A 156 13.61 16.56 11.88
C GLN A 156 12.49 15.51 11.89
N ILE A 157 12.62 14.47 11.06
CA ILE A 157 11.67 13.35 11.02
C ILE A 157 11.65 12.65 12.38
N ASN A 158 12.82 12.23 12.88
CA ASN A 158 12.94 11.47 14.13
C ASN A 158 12.42 12.24 15.36
N TYR A 159 12.50 13.56 15.34
CA TYR A 159 11.94 14.39 16.41
C TYR A 159 10.40 14.35 16.45
N LEU A 160 9.74 14.15 15.30
CA LEU A 160 8.29 14.16 15.16
C LEU A 160 7.64 12.77 15.23
N LEU A 161 8.42 11.70 15.05
CA LEU A 161 7.90 10.35 15.14
C LEU A 161 7.47 9.98 16.56
N PRO A 162 6.40 9.18 16.71
CA PRO A 162 6.00 8.65 18.01
C PRO A 162 7.12 7.79 18.61
N LYS A 163 7.29 7.88 19.94
CA LYS A 163 8.30 7.13 20.69
C LYS A 163 7.78 5.80 21.21
#